data_AF-A0A3M6ZLN7-F1
#
_entry.id   AF-A0A3M6ZLN7-F1
#
_cell.length_a   1.000
_cell.length_b   1.000
_cell.length_c   1.000
_cell.angle_alpha   90.00
_cell.angle_beta   90.00
_cell.angle_gamma   90.00
#
_symmetry.space_group_name_H-M   'P 1'
#
loop_
_entity.id
_entity.type
_entity.pdbx_description
1 polymer ?
#
loop_
_entity_poly.entity_id
_entity_poly.type
_entity_poly.pdbx_seq_one_letter_code
_entity_poly.pdbx_strand_id
1 'polypeptide(L)'
;MSSSGKATIVLQWISALCRSLTTRPARLGVRGTFRAVFNYPERGISLRDTAWLDGLRGLAAFEVFIFHYIDGWLDRTTPWGHGEHMRSEWYYLPIFRTFYASGDAAVCLFFGISGYVLSYRMLSLLRQRRQEKLLTALSSAVFRRAIRLYMPVLIETFILMLLVRLFDLPKPTPYESASTLFAELKTWCVSFIQLLPPLRYPDRFGKLLNPYDGGISWTIPLEYYGSMYVYMTVLFLSQLPSMIVRRFLAIALVIHGFVKDDWIASQFTMGMIFADYQLERRDALQSQSKDSSHKPLRFRAWFHSLLFAFGFYLSGLPGSTHVSDTEVAPRPFFEWLAQPLTKVGLYSKDP
;
A
#
# COMPACT_ATOMS: atom_id res chain seq x y z
N MET A 1 -6.55 9.81 -44.32
CA MET A 1 -7.32 9.93 -43.05
C MET A 1 -7.17 11.37 -42.56
N SER A 2 -8.29 12.10 -42.54
CA SER A 2 -8.36 13.57 -42.65
C SER A 2 -7.85 14.32 -41.41
N SER A 3 -6.99 15.33 -41.62
CA SER A 3 -6.51 16.28 -40.60
C SER A 3 -7.63 17.12 -39.97
N SER A 4 -8.83 17.11 -40.56
CA SER A 4 -10.02 17.82 -40.10
C SER A 4 -10.51 17.34 -38.72
N GLY A 5 -10.37 16.04 -38.40
CA GLY A 5 -10.86 15.50 -37.11
C GLY A 5 -10.09 15.97 -35.88
N LYS A 6 -8.78 16.22 -36.01
CA LYS A 6 -7.94 16.70 -34.90
C LYS A 6 -8.18 18.19 -34.60
N ALA A 7 -8.39 19.00 -35.64
CA ALA A 7 -8.73 20.41 -35.48
C ALA A 7 -10.08 20.60 -34.75
N THR A 8 -11.08 19.77 -35.06
CA THR A 8 -12.40 19.81 -34.40
C THR A 8 -12.32 19.49 -32.92
N ILE A 9 -11.48 18.53 -32.52
CA ILE A 9 -11.25 18.20 -31.10
C ILE A 9 -10.60 19.39 -30.39
N VAL A 10 -9.55 19.97 -30.95
CA VAL A 10 -8.86 21.13 -30.36
C VAL A 10 -9.81 22.34 -30.21
N LEU A 11 -10.64 22.60 -31.21
CA LEU A 11 -11.68 23.65 -31.14
C LEU A 11 -12.75 23.33 -30.08
N GLN A 12 -13.13 22.07 -29.89
CA GLN A 12 -14.02 21.66 -28.82
C GLN A 12 -13.40 21.88 -27.44
N TRP A 13 -12.12 21.55 -27.26
CA TRP A 13 -11.37 21.82 -26.01
C TRP A 13 -11.25 23.31 -25.72
N ILE A 14 -10.90 24.12 -26.73
CA ILE A 14 -10.82 25.59 -26.59
C ILE A 14 -12.20 26.17 -26.25
N SER A 15 -13.26 25.72 -26.92
CA SER A 15 -14.62 26.17 -26.61
C SER A 15 -15.10 25.74 -25.20
N ALA A 16 -14.70 24.55 -24.73
CA ALA A 16 -14.97 24.09 -23.37
C ALA A 16 -14.18 24.89 -22.32
N LEU A 17 -12.91 25.23 -22.62
CA LEU A 17 -12.07 26.08 -21.79
C LEU A 17 -12.61 27.51 -21.71
N CYS A 18 -13.02 28.11 -22.84
CA CYS A 18 -13.66 29.42 -22.87
C CYS A 18 -15.01 29.44 -22.14
N ARG A 19 -15.79 28.34 -22.18
CA ARG A 19 -17.02 28.19 -21.37
C ARG A 19 -16.71 28.10 -19.88
N SER A 20 -15.67 27.37 -19.49
CA SER A 20 -15.16 27.30 -18.10
C SER A 20 -14.68 28.67 -17.59
N LEU A 21 -14.04 29.47 -18.45
CA LEU A 21 -13.56 30.82 -18.10
C LEU A 21 -14.66 31.88 -18.05
N THR A 22 -15.80 31.66 -18.72
CA THR A 22 -16.95 32.60 -18.77
C THR A 22 -18.03 32.28 -17.75
N THR A 23 -18.04 31.08 -17.17
CA THR A 23 -18.85 30.82 -15.98
C THR A 23 -18.28 31.62 -14.82
N ARG A 24 -19.00 32.67 -14.39
CA ARG A 24 -18.79 33.27 -13.07
C ARG A 24 -18.70 32.12 -12.07
N PRO A 25 -17.64 32.00 -11.25
CA PRO A 25 -17.60 30.95 -10.24
C PRO A 25 -18.81 31.20 -9.35
N ALA A 26 -19.84 30.35 -9.49
CA ALA A 26 -20.87 30.26 -8.48
C ALA A 26 -20.11 30.13 -7.18
N ARG A 27 -20.30 31.06 -6.23
CA ARG A 27 -19.60 31.03 -4.95
C ARG A 27 -19.80 29.62 -4.40
N LEU A 28 -18.76 28.79 -4.51
CA LEU A 28 -18.79 27.44 -4.00
C LEU A 28 -18.90 27.65 -2.49
N GLY A 29 -20.10 27.42 -1.95
CA GLY A 29 -20.27 27.40 -0.50
C GLY A 29 -19.29 26.38 0.09
N VAL A 30 -19.07 26.38 1.40
CA VAL A 30 -18.10 25.50 2.08
C VAL A 30 -18.15 24.05 1.58
N ARG A 31 -19.36 23.51 1.36
CA ARG A 31 -19.57 22.16 0.80
C ARG A 31 -19.13 22.02 -0.67
N GLY A 32 -19.34 23.03 -1.49
CA GLY A 32 -18.86 23.09 -2.87
C GLY A 32 -17.34 23.16 -2.93
N THR A 33 -16.71 23.98 -2.08
CA THR A 33 -15.25 24.10 -2.00
C THR A 33 -14.63 22.80 -1.50
N PHE A 34 -15.16 22.19 -0.43
CA PHE A 34 -14.73 20.86 0.02
C PHE A 34 -14.84 19.82 -1.12
N ARG A 35 -15.95 19.83 -1.85
CA ARG A 35 -16.16 18.92 -2.97
C ARG A 35 -15.14 19.11 -4.08
N ALA A 36 -14.83 20.36 -4.43
CA ALA A 36 -13.85 20.70 -5.46
C ALA A 36 -12.42 20.35 -5.03
N VAL A 37 -12.04 20.68 -3.78
CA VAL A 37 -10.71 20.39 -3.22
C VAL A 37 -10.44 18.90 -3.17
N PHE A 38 -11.43 18.09 -2.76
CA PHE A 38 -11.29 16.63 -2.67
C PHE A 38 -11.76 15.90 -3.94
N ASN A 39 -11.99 16.63 -5.04
CA ASN A 39 -12.42 16.09 -6.35
C ASN A 39 -13.56 15.05 -6.27
N TYR A 40 -14.54 15.30 -5.40
CA TYR A 40 -15.67 14.38 -5.23
C TYR A 40 -16.54 14.38 -6.51
N PRO A 41 -16.91 13.19 -7.03
CA PRO A 41 -17.62 13.06 -8.30
C PRO A 41 -18.94 13.83 -8.31
N GLU A 42 -19.34 14.31 -9.49
CA GLU A 42 -20.60 15.03 -9.68
C GLU A 42 -21.83 14.21 -9.26
N ARG A 43 -22.92 14.90 -8.88
CA ARG A 43 -24.11 14.23 -8.34
C ARG A 43 -24.76 13.50 -9.52
N GLY A 44 -24.95 12.19 -9.40
CA GLY A 44 -25.51 11.36 -10.46
C GLY A 44 -24.50 10.49 -11.20
N ILE A 45 -23.20 10.65 -10.97
CA ILE A 45 -22.19 9.74 -11.53
C ILE A 45 -22.14 8.46 -10.69
N SER A 46 -22.52 7.34 -11.31
CA SER A 46 -22.32 6.02 -10.72
C SER A 46 -20.82 5.65 -10.80
N LEU A 47 -20.21 5.43 -9.64
CA LEU A 47 -18.82 4.98 -9.56
C LEU A 47 -18.73 3.47 -9.75
N ARG A 48 -17.58 2.98 -10.24
CA ARG A 48 -17.25 1.55 -10.20
C ARG A 48 -17.25 1.05 -8.75
N ASP A 49 -17.66 -0.20 -8.53
CA ASP A 49 -17.72 -0.86 -7.20
C ASP A 49 -16.39 -0.81 -6.41
N THR A 50 -15.28 -0.61 -7.11
CA THR A 50 -13.92 -0.58 -6.56
C THR A 50 -13.31 0.82 -6.51
N ALA A 51 -14.08 1.88 -6.76
CA ALA A 51 -13.58 3.26 -6.76
C ALA A 51 -13.06 3.70 -5.38
N TRP A 52 -13.64 3.16 -4.31
CA TRP A 52 -13.18 3.42 -2.94
C TRP A 52 -11.74 2.97 -2.69
N LEU A 53 -11.24 1.96 -3.43
CA LEU A 53 -9.85 1.51 -3.33
C LEU A 53 -8.88 2.55 -3.89
N ASP A 54 -9.28 3.33 -4.90
CA ASP A 54 -8.43 4.40 -5.42
C ASP A 54 -8.31 5.53 -4.40
N GLY A 55 -9.43 5.88 -3.74
CA GLY A 55 -9.43 6.88 -2.67
C GLY A 55 -8.55 6.44 -1.50
N LEU A 56 -8.67 5.17 -1.08
CA LEU A 56 -7.87 4.62 0.01
C LEU A 56 -6.37 4.58 -0.33
N ARG A 57 -6.01 4.20 -1.56
CA ARG A 57 -4.62 4.26 -2.06
C ARG A 57 -4.09 5.69 -2.08
N GLY A 58 -4.92 6.65 -2.49
CA GLY A 58 -4.54 8.06 -2.51
C GLY A 58 -4.23 8.60 -1.12
N LEU A 59 -5.06 8.26 -0.12
CA LEU A 59 -4.81 8.63 1.27
C LEU A 59 -3.52 7.99 1.80
N ALA A 60 -3.31 6.69 1.56
CA ALA A 60 -2.09 5.99 1.96
C ALA A 60 -0.84 6.56 1.26
N ALA A 61 -0.93 6.91 -0.03
CA ALA A 61 0.17 7.52 -0.76
C ALA A 61 0.52 8.92 -0.22
N PHE A 62 -0.50 9.69 0.18
CA PHE A 62 -0.31 10.99 0.80
C PHE A 62 0.33 10.88 2.18
N GLU A 63 -0.05 9.89 2.98
CA GLU A 63 0.60 9.57 4.26
C GLU A 63 2.07 9.20 4.07
N VAL A 64 2.39 8.31 3.13
CA VAL A 64 3.79 7.95 2.78
C VAL A 64 4.59 9.18 2.31
N PHE A 65 3.96 10.07 1.53
CA PHE A 65 4.58 11.33 1.14
C PHE A 65 4.90 12.21 2.35
N ILE A 66 3.95 12.41 3.26
CA ILE A 66 4.18 13.19 4.49
C ILE A 66 5.31 12.57 5.32
N PHE A 67 5.28 11.25 5.50
CA PHE A 67 6.28 10.49 6.23
C PHE A 67 7.70 10.75 5.69
N HIS A 68 7.91 10.55 4.38
CA HIS A 68 9.22 10.80 3.76
C HIS A 68 9.60 12.28 3.66
N TYR A 69 8.61 13.17 3.53
CA TYR A 69 8.87 14.60 3.53
C TYR A 69 9.42 15.03 4.89
N ILE A 70 8.83 14.54 5.99
CA ILE A 70 9.23 14.88 7.36
C ILE A 70 10.57 14.27 7.74
N ASP A 71 10.91 13.08 7.24
CA ASP A 71 12.23 12.46 7.43
C ASP A 71 13.40 13.39 7.05
N GLY A 72 13.19 14.33 6.12
CA GLY A 72 14.19 15.32 5.72
C GLY A 72 14.36 16.49 6.71
N TRP A 73 13.45 16.66 7.66
CA TRP A 73 13.40 17.81 8.57
C TRP A 73 13.46 17.42 10.06
N LEU A 74 12.93 16.25 10.41
CA LEU A 74 12.85 15.76 11.78
C LEU A 74 13.50 14.37 11.87
N ASP A 75 14.14 14.11 12.99
CA ASP A 75 14.65 12.77 13.30
C ASP A 75 13.46 11.79 13.40
N ARG A 76 13.57 10.65 12.71
CA ARG A 76 12.62 9.53 12.75
C ARG A 76 12.33 9.04 14.17
N THR A 77 13.23 9.28 15.11
CA THR A 77 13.05 8.90 16.52
C THR A 77 12.25 9.92 17.34
N THR A 78 12.07 11.15 16.84
CA THR A 78 11.32 12.20 17.53
C THR A 78 9.89 11.77 17.91
N PRO A 79 9.12 11.08 17.05
CA PRO A 79 7.77 10.61 17.37
C PRO A 79 7.74 9.52 18.45
N TRP A 80 8.89 8.92 18.76
CA TRP A 80 9.03 7.86 19.77
C TRP A 80 9.01 8.42 21.19
N GLY A 81 9.07 9.74 21.38
CA GLY A 81 9.01 10.38 22.71
C GLY A 81 10.38 10.67 23.32
N HIS A 82 11.46 10.52 22.53
CA HIS A 82 12.82 10.85 22.94
C HIS A 82 13.25 12.18 22.30
N GLY A 83 13.17 13.27 23.06
CA GLY A 83 13.74 14.55 22.64
C GLY A 83 13.33 15.71 23.54
N GLU A 84 14.28 16.60 23.86
CA GLU A 84 14.01 17.84 24.59
C GLU A 84 13.18 18.86 23.78
N HIS A 85 12.98 18.62 22.48
CA HIS A 85 12.56 19.62 21.51
C HIS A 85 11.06 19.61 21.17
N MET A 86 10.23 18.77 21.80
CA MET A 86 8.78 18.78 21.58
C MET A 86 8.02 18.80 22.90
N ARG A 87 7.79 20.02 23.39
CA ARG A 87 7.10 20.30 24.67
C ARG A 87 5.59 20.04 24.66
N SER A 88 5.00 19.61 23.55
CA SER A 88 3.55 19.58 23.38
C SER A 88 3.02 18.15 23.19
N GLU A 89 2.37 17.64 24.23
CA GLU A 89 1.79 16.29 24.32
C GLU A 89 0.83 15.94 23.16
N TRP A 90 0.22 16.93 22.51
CA TRP A 90 -0.70 16.68 21.40
C TRP A 90 -0.02 16.06 20.19
N TYR A 91 1.28 16.32 19.98
CA TYR A 91 2.04 15.73 18.86
C TYR A 91 2.09 14.22 18.97
N TYR A 92 2.12 13.70 20.20
CA TYR A 92 2.22 12.28 20.48
C TYR A 92 0.89 11.53 20.41
N LEU A 93 -0.24 12.24 20.30
CA LEU A 93 -1.54 11.61 20.22
C LEU A 93 -1.62 10.69 18.98
N PRO A 94 -2.13 9.45 19.14
CA PRO A 94 -2.19 8.46 18.05
C PRO A 94 -2.82 8.99 16.76
N ILE A 95 -3.90 9.79 16.87
CA ILE A 95 -4.62 10.33 15.72
C ILE A 95 -3.72 11.23 14.86
N PHE A 96 -2.93 12.10 15.49
CA PHE A 96 -2.03 13.00 14.75
C PHE A 96 -0.79 12.23 14.28
N ARG A 97 -0.24 11.38 15.15
CA ARG A 97 0.93 10.54 14.86
C ARG A 97 0.73 9.66 13.64
N THR A 98 -0.46 9.08 13.45
CA THR A 98 -0.80 8.31 12.26
C THR A 98 -0.49 9.05 10.96
N PHE A 99 -0.80 10.34 10.87
CA PHE A 99 -0.64 11.04 9.59
C PHE A 99 0.81 11.34 9.20
N TYR A 100 1.75 11.33 10.15
CA TYR A 100 3.12 11.77 9.88
C TYR A 100 4.20 10.74 10.22
N ALA A 101 3.93 9.77 11.09
CA ALA A 101 4.91 8.78 11.55
C ALA A 101 4.56 7.33 11.17
N SER A 102 3.43 7.07 10.51
CA SER A 102 2.92 5.72 10.27
C SER A 102 3.12 5.22 8.84
N GLY A 103 4.21 5.62 8.18
CA GLY A 103 4.57 5.15 6.84
C GLY A 103 4.56 3.63 6.71
N ASP A 104 5.04 2.90 7.72
CA ASP A 104 5.03 1.43 7.75
C ASP A 104 3.62 0.83 7.74
N ALA A 105 2.66 1.48 8.44
CA ALA A 105 1.26 1.06 8.44
C ALA A 105 0.62 1.32 7.07
N ALA A 106 0.94 2.44 6.42
CA ALA A 106 0.50 2.73 5.06
C ALA A 106 1.04 1.69 4.05
N VAL A 107 2.30 1.24 4.21
CA VAL A 107 2.86 0.14 3.39
C VAL A 107 2.11 -1.17 3.62
N CYS A 108 1.82 -1.54 4.88
CA CYS A 108 0.98 -2.70 5.19
C CYS A 108 -0.41 -2.61 4.52
N LEU A 109 -1.00 -1.42 4.52
CA LEU A 109 -2.27 -1.16 3.85
C LEU A 109 -2.16 -1.33 2.33
N PHE A 110 -1.08 -0.86 1.69
CA PHE A 110 -0.83 -1.11 0.26
C PHE A 110 -0.74 -2.61 -0.05
N PHE A 111 -0.09 -3.39 0.82
CA PHE A 111 0.01 -4.85 0.65
C PHE A 111 -1.37 -5.53 0.74
N GLY A 112 -2.20 -5.16 1.72
CA GLY A 112 -3.57 -5.63 1.83
C GLY A 112 -4.43 -5.24 0.62
N ILE A 113 -4.34 -4.00 0.17
CA ILE A 113 -5.05 -3.51 -1.03
C ILE A 113 -4.58 -4.25 -2.30
N SER A 114 -3.28 -4.50 -2.43
CA SER A 114 -2.70 -5.26 -3.54
C SER A 114 -3.22 -6.69 -3.53
N GLY A 115 -3.18 -7.38 -2.39
CA GLY A 115 -3.79 -8.71 -2.22
C GLY A 115 -5.27 -8.76 -2.65
N TYR A 116 -6.06 -7.77 -2.24
CA TYR A 116 -7.45 -7.63 -2.66
C TYR A 116 -7.59 -7.51 -4.18
N VAL A 117 -6.89 -6.55 -4.80
CA VAL A 117 -7.08 -6.24 -6.23
C VAL A 117 -6.55 -7.34 -7.13
N LEU A 118 -5.42 -7.94 -6.78
CA LEU A 118 -4.81 -9.02 -7.56
C LEU A 118 -5.68 -10.28 -7.58
N SER A 119 -6.31 -10.60 -6.46
CA SER A 119 -7.11 -11.81 -6.33
C SER A 119 -8.57 -11.64 -6.78
N TYR A 120 -9.15 -10.44 -6.74
CA TYR A 120 -10.58 -10.21 -6.97
C TYR A 120 -11.10 -10.86 -8.26
N ARG A 121 -10.45 -10.60 -9.41
CA ARG A 121 -10.84 -11.20 -10.69
C ARG A 121 -10.66 -12.71 -10.69
N MET A 122 -9.60 -13.20 -10.07
CA MET A 122 -9.26 -14.62 -10.07
C MET A 122 -10.23 -15.43 -9.20
N LEU A 123 -10.54 -14.94 -8.01
CA LEU A 123 -11.55 -15.51 -7.12
C LEU A 123 -12.95 -15.50 -7.75
N SER A 124 -13.29 -14.45 -8.50
CA SER A 124 -14.54 -14.41 -9.26
C SER A 124 -14.62 -15.51 -10.32
N LEU A 125 -13.54 -15.72 -11.10
CA LEU A 125 -13.45 -16.81 -12.09
C LEU A 125 -13.48 -18.20 -11.43
N LEU A 126 -12.82 -18.33 -10.27
CA LEU A 126 -12.80 -19.56 -9.49
C LEU A 126 -14.21 -19.94 -9.01
N ARG A 127 -14.98 -18.98 -8.48
CA ARG A 127 -16.39 -19.19 -8.07
C ARG A 127 -17.29 -19.58 -9.23
N GLN A 128 -17.04 -19.03 -10.41
CA GLN A 128 -17.75 -19.36 -11.65
C GLN A 128 -17.31 -20.71 -12.26
N ARG A 129 -16.36 -21.43 -11.63
CA ARG A 129 -15.77 -22.69 -12.13
C ARG A 129 -15.15 -22.58 -13.54
N ARG A 130 -14.63 -21.39 -13.89
CA ARG A 130 -14.01 -21.12 -15.21
C ARG A 130 -12.49 -21.31 -15.16
N GLN A 131 -12.05 -22.56 -15.02
CA GLN A 131 -10.64 -22.91 -14.79
C GLN A 131 -9.68 -22.43 -15.89
N GLU A 132 -10.02 -22.64 -17.17
CA GLU A 132 -9.16 -22.20 -18.29
C GLU A 132 -8.94 -20.68 -18.26
N LYS A 133 -10.02 -19.90 -18.08
CA LYS A 133 -9.94 -18.44 -17.98
C LYS A 133 -9.18 -17.98 -16.74
N LEU A 134 -9.25 -18.74 -15.64
CA LEU A 134 -8.48 -18.48 -14.44
C LEU A 134 -6.97 -18.64 -14.71
N LEU A 135 -6.56 -19.74 -15.34
CA LEU A 135 -5.16 -19.99 -15.69
C LEU A 135 -4.61 -18.94 -16.66
N THR A 136 -5.37 -18.55 -17.69
CA THR A 136 -4.99 -17.44 -18.58
C THR A 136 -4.89 -16.11 -17.82
N ALA A 137 -5.79 -15.84 -16.87
CA ALA A 137 -5.73 -14.63 -16.07
C ALA A 137 -4.50 -14.61 -15.15
N LEU A 138 -4.15 -15.74 -14.52
CA LEU A 138 -2.99 -15.92 -13.67
C LEU A 138 -1.68 -15.69 -14.44
N SER A 139 -1.44 -16.44 -15.53
CA SER A 139 -0.20 -16.32 -16.31
C SER A 139 0.02 -14.90 -16.84
N SER A 140 -1.05 -14.28 -17.32
CA SER A 140 -1.02 -12.92 -17.82
C SER A 140 -0.81 -11.87 -16.72
N ALA A 141 -1.32 -12.12 -15.51
CA ALA A 141 -1.11 -11.24 -14.36
C ALA A 141 0.33 -11.31 -13.84
N VAL A 142 0.94 -12.50 -13.80
CA VAL A 142 2.35 -12.68 -13.40
C VAL A 142 3.27 -11.84 -14.29
N PHE A 143 3.17 -12.00 -15.62
CA PHE A 143 4.05 -11.31 -16.58
C PHE A 143 3.93 -9.78 -16.49
N ARG A 144 2.71 -9.24 -16.51
CA ARG A 144 2.49 -7.78 -16.49
C ARG A 144 2.85 -7.15 -15.15
N ARG A 145 2.71 -7.88 -14.04
CA ARG A 145 2.95 -7.34 -12.69
C ARG A 145 4.42 -6.97 -12.49
N ALA A 146 5.34 -7.82 -12.96
CA ALA A 146 6.78 -7.53 -12.90
C ALA A 146 7.10 -6.21 -13.63
N ILE A 147 6.68 -6.09 -14.88
CA ILE A 147 6.93 -4.89 -15.70
C ILE A 147 6.34 -3.65 -15.03
N ARG A 148 5.09 -3.70 -14.57
CA ARG A 148 4.42 -2.55 -13.95
C ARG A 148 5.10 -2.07 -12.67
N LEU A 149 5.65 -2.99 -11.87
CA LEU A 149 6.30 -2.66 -10.60
C LEU A 149 7.74 -2.17 -10.81
N TYR A 150 8.53 -2.86 -11.63
CA TYR A 150 9.96 -2.57 -11.78
C TYR A 150 10.26 -1.47 -12.80
N MET A 151 9.44 -1.26 -13.84
CA MET A 151 9.72 -0.24 -14.86
C MET A 151 9.74 1.20 -14.31
N PRO A 152 8.78 1.64 -13.47
CA PRO A 152 8.83 2.99 -12.90
C PRO A 152 10.12 3.22 -12.08
N VAL A 153 10.51 2.24 -11.25
CA VAL A 153 11.73 2.32 -10.44
C VAL A 153 13.00 2.27 -11.27
N LEU A 154 13.02 1.48 -12.35
CA LEU A 154 14.14 1.48 -13.30
C LEU A 154 14.37 2.88 -13.87
N ILE A 155 13.29 3.51 -14.36
CA ILE A 155 13.34 4.84 -14.98
C ILE A 155 13.71 5.91 -13.94
N GLU A 156 13.06 5.88 -12.79
CA GLU A 156 13.30 6.81 -11.68
C GLU A 156 14.76 6.77 -11.23
N THR A 157 15.26 5.60 -10.85
CA THR A 157 16.62 5.44 -10.32
C THR A 157 17.69 5.77 -11.38
N PHE A 158 17.39 5.51 -12.66
CA PHE A 158 18.25 5.93 -13.77
C PHE A 158 18.34 7.46 -13.89
N ILE A 159 17.19 8.14 -13.83
CA ILE A 159 17.15 9.61 -13.85
C ILE A 159 17.88 10.18 -12.64
N LEU A 160 17.66 9.63 -11.44
CA LEU A 160 18.32 10.07 -10.21
C LEU A 160 19.84 9.87 -10.28
N MET A 161 20.31 8.75 -10.84
CA MET A 161 21.74 8.50 -11.08
C MET A 161 22.34 9.58 -11.99
N LEU A 162 21.68 9.92 -13.10
CA LEU A 162 22.16 10.98 -13.99
C LEU A 162 22.16 12.35 -13.31
N LEU A 163 21.07 12.70 -12.62
CA LEU A 163 20.92 14.01 -12.00
C LEU A 163 21.99 14.25 -10.94
N VAL A 164 22.23 13.26 -10.08
CA VAL A 164 23.18 13.40 -8.99
C VAL A 164 24.60 13.40 -9.52
N ARG A 165 24.90 12.57 -10.52
CA ARG A 165 26.24 12.52 -11.12
C ARG A 165 26.62 13.78 -11.92
N LEU A 166 25.64 14.43 -12.55
CA LEU A 166 25.86 15.58 -13.43
C LEU A 166 25.70 16.94 -12.73
N PHE A 167 24.80 17.03 -11.75
CA PHE A 167 24.43 18.30 -11.10
C PHE A 167 24.71 18.35 -9.60
N ASP A 168 25.30 17.29 -9.02
CA ASP A 168 25.66 17.20 -7.60
C ASP A 168 24.48 17.54 -6.66
N LEU A 169 23.29 17.05 -7.03
CA LEU A 169 22.09 17.30 -6.24
C LEU A 169 22.18 16.66 -4.84
N PRO A 170 21.73 17.36 -3.78
CA PRO A 170 21.76 16.83 -2.43
C PRO A 170 20.90 15.57 -2.31
N LYS A 171 21.40 14.56 -1.58
CA LYS A 171 20.68 13.32 -1.28
C LYS A 171 20.47 13.14 0.23
N PRO A 172 19.39 12.45 0.62
CA PRO A 172 19.17 12.07 2.02
C PRO A 172 20.17 11.03 2.52
N THR A 173 20.76 10.23 1.63
CA THR A 173 21.79 9.24 1.95
C THR A 173 23.15 9.70 1.42
N PRO A 174 24.25 9.50 2.18
CA PRO A 174 25.60 9.76 1.70
C PRO A 174 25.83 9.09 0.34
N TYR A 175 26.31 9.86 -0.63
CA TYR A 175 26.54 9.39 -1.98
C TYR A 175 27.91 9.85 -2.43
N GLU A 176 28.74 8.90 -2.83
CA GLU A 176 30.03 9.13 -3.42
C GLU A 176 29.94 8.79 -4.91
N SER A 177 30.14 9.80 -5.77
CA SER A 177 30.16 9.61 -7.22
C SER A 177 31.31 8.67 -7.61
N ALA A 178 31.04 7.70 -8.48
CA ALA A 178 32.09 6.87 -9.05
C ALA A 178 33.04 7.69 -9.94
N SER A 179 34.27 7.18 -10.06
CA SER A 179 35.37 7.83 -10.80
C SER A 179 35.04 8.15 -12.26
N THR A 180 34.16 7.37 -12.89
CA THR A 180 33.71 7.57 -14.28
C THR A 180 32.22 7.34 -14.41
N LEU A 181 31.58 7.94 -15.41
CA LEU A 181 30.17 7.70 -15.72
C LEU A 181 29.88 6.21 -16.02
N PHE A 182 30.82 5.51 -16.66
CA PHE A 182 30.67 4.08 -16.92
C PHE A 182 30.69 3.26 -15.63
N ALA A 183 31.58 3.60 -14.68
CA ALA A 183 31.59 2.98 -13.36
C ALA A 183 30.27 3.24 -12.60
N GLU A 184 29.73 4.45 -12.70
CA GLU A 184 28.44 4.82 -12.13
C GLU A 184 27.30 3.99 -12.72
N LEU A 185 27.24 3.91 -14.05
CA LEU A 185 26.24 3.11 -14.77
C LEU A 185 26.32 1.64 -14.37
N LYS A 186 27.53 1.09 -14.23
CA LYS A 186 27.74 -0.28 -13.75
C LYS A 186 27.20 -0.45 -12.32
N THR A 187 27.49 0.47 -11.41
CA THR A 187 26.98 0.44 -10.04
C THR A 187 25.46 0.50 -10.02
N TRP A 188 24.85 1.40 -10.78
CA TRP A 188 23.40 1.48 -10.94
C TRP A 188 22.78 0.18 -11.47
N CYS A 189 23.35 -0.40 -12.54
CA CYS A 189 22.90 -1.70 -13.06
C CYS A 189 22.94 -2.78 -11.98
N VAL A 190 24.02 -2.86 -11.20
CA VAL A 190 24.16 -3.83 -10.11
C VAL A 190 23.12 -3.59 -9.03
N SER A 191 22.93 -2.35 -8.58
CA SER A 191 21.90 -1.99 -7.59
C SER A 191 20.49 -2.35 -8.06
N PHE A 192 20.17 -2.10 -9.32
CA PHE A 192 18.87 -2.47 -9.89
C PHE A 192 18.70 -4.00 -9.99
N ILE A 193 19.72 -4.73 -10.41
CA ILE A 193 19.67 -6.21 -10.45
C ILE A 193 19.46 -6.80 -9.05
N GLN A 194 19.98 -6.17 -8.00
CA GLN A 194 19.78 -6.62 -6.61
C GLN A 194 18.33 -6.49 -6.14
N LEU A 195 17.53 -5.58 -6.73
CA LEU A 195 16.09 -5.48 -6.51
C LEU A 195 15.29 -6.58 -7.21
N LEU A 196 15.83 -7.20 -8.26
CA LEU A 196 15.13 -8.25 -9.01
C LEU A 196 15.12 -9.59 -8.24
N PRO A 197 14.12 -10.47 -8.47
CA PRO A 197 14.11 -11.81 -7.89
C PRO A 197 15.35 -12.63 -8.26
N PRO A 198 15.78 -13.59 -7.42
CA PRO A 198 15.11 -14.09 -6.21
C PRO A 198 15.15 -13.11 -5.04
N LEU A 199 14.09 -13.13 -4.21
CA LEU A 199 13.97 -12.27 -3.04
C LEU A 199 15.09 -12.60 -2.03
N ARG A 200 15.76 -11.56 -1.53
CA ARG A 200 16.88 -11.68 -0.59
C ARG A 200 16.52 -11.23 0.83
N TYR A 201 15.26 -11.39 1.20
CA TYR A 201 14.68 -11.03 2.49
C TYR A 201 14.50 -12.30 3.36
N PRO A 202 14.75 -12.25 4.68
CA PRO A 202 15.30 -11.11 5.43
C PRO A 202 16.83 -11.01 5.37
N ASP A 203 17.52 -12.11 5.04
CA ASP A 203 18.97 -12.32 5.21
C ASP A 203 19.88 -11.23 4.59
N ARG A 204 19.44 -10.56 3.51
CA ARG A 204 20.22 -9.52 2.84
C ARG A 204 19.38 -8.28 2.57
N PHE A 205 18.55 -7.87 3.54
CA PHE A 205 17.70 -6.67 3.43
C PHE A 205 18.46 -5.43 2.95
N GLY A 206 19.68 -5.19 3.45
CA GLY A 206 20.50 -4.04 3.03
C GLY A 206 20.82 -4.01 1.52
N LYS A 207 20.75 -5.14 0.81
CA LYS A 207 20.92 -5.20 -0.66
C LYS A 207 19.65 -4.81 -1.43
N LEU A 208 18.50 -4.73 -0.77
CA LEU A 208 17.25 -4.21 -1.34
C LEU A 208 17.19 -2.68 -1.26
N LEU A 209 18.06 -2.05 -0.49
CA LEU A 209 18.14 -0.59 -0.37
C LEU A 209 18.93 -0.02 -1.53
N ASN A 210 18.21 0.62 -2.47
CA ASN A 210 18.83 1.25 -3.61
C ASN A 210 19.42 2.63 -3.22
N PRO A 211 20.74 2.87 -3.38
CA PRO A 211 21.35 4.13 -2.98
C PRO A 211 20.93 5.34 -3.86
N TYR A 212 20.29 5.10 -5.00
CA TYR A 212 19.87 6.18 -5.90
C TYR A 212 18.58 6.85 -5.45
N ASP A 213 17.66 6.11 -4.84
CA ASP A 213 16.36 6.61 -4.37
C ASP A 213 16.28 6.77 -2.83
N GLY A 214 17.43 6.72 -2.14
CA GLY A 214 17.47 6.80 -0.68
C GLY A 214 17.00 5.53 0.02
N GLY A 215 16.94 4.40 -0.68
CA GLY A 215 16.51 3.12 -0.15
C GLY A 215 15.01 2.97 -0.05
N ILE A 216 14.21 3.77 -0.76
CA ILE A 216 12.74 3.80 -0.67
C ILE A 216 12.10 2.67 -1.48
N SER A 217 12.73 2.21 -2.57
CA SER A 217 12.19 1.17 -3.47
C SER A 217 12.22 -0.27 -2.92
N TRP A 218 12.68 -0.48 -1.68
CA TRP A 218 12.74 -1.78 -1.03
C TRP A 218 11.40 -2.53 -0.98
N THR A 219 10.28 -1.78 -0.99
CA THR A 219 8.93 -2.34 -0.98
C THR A 219 8.56 -3.06 -2.28
N ILE A 220 9.18 -2.70 -3.41
CA ILE A 220 8.85 -3.24 -4.74
C ILE A 220 9.11 -4.74 -4.88
N PRO A 221 10.29 -5.29 -4.50
CA PRO A 221 10.50 -6.73 -4.51
C PRO A 221 9.56 -7.48 -3.56
N LEU A 222 9.22 -6.88 -2.42
CA LEU A 222 8.25 -7.46 -1.48
C LEU A 222 6.83 -7.45 -2.03
N GLU A 223 6.44 -6.38 -2.72
CA GLU A 223 5.16 -6.31 -3.44
C GLU A 223 5.07 -7.39 -4.52
N TYR A 224 6.17 -7.63 -5.25
CA TYR A 224 6.22 -8.69 -6.26
C TYR A 224 6.14 -10.07 -5.61
N TYR A 225 6.87 -10.30 -4.51
CA TYR A 225 6.80 -11.51 -3.71
C TYR A 225 5.37 -11.82 -3.22
N GLY A 226 4.73 -10.86 -2.54
CA GLY A 226 3.35 -11.00 -2.07
C GLY A 226 2.36 -11.23 -3.21
N SER A 227 2.60 -10.63 -4.38
CA SER A 227 1.81 -10.90 -5.59
C SER A 227 1.92 -12.36 -6.02
N MET A 228 3.14 -12.92 -6.08
CA MET A 228 3.36 -14.32 -6.41
C MET A 228 2.73 -15.24 -5.37
N TYR A 229 2.83 -14.91 -4.08
CA TYR A 229 2.22 -15.67 -3.01
C TYR A 229 0.69 -15.77 -3.18
N VAL A 230 0.02 -14.67 -3.51
CA VAL A 230 -1.42 -14.67 -3.80
C VAL A 230 -1.75 -15.49 -5.05
N TYR A 231 -0.98 -15.34 -6.13
CA TYR A 231 -1.23 -16.12 -7.35
C TYR A 231 -1.07 -17.62 -7.13
N MET A 232 -0.04 -18.04 -6.40
CA MET A 232 0.18 -19.44 -6.04
C MET A 232 -0.90 -19.94 -5.07
N THR A 233 -1.32 -19.11 -4.12
CA THR A 233 -2.41 -19.46 -3.22
C THR A 233 -3.72 -19.67 -3.99
N VAL A 234 -4.07 -18.75 -4.90
CA VAL A 234 -5.25 -18.90 -5.76
C VAL A 234 -5.17 -20.17 -6.61
N LEU A 235 -4.00 -20.46 -7.18
CA LEU A 235 -3.76 -21.68 -7.97
C LEU A 235 -3.92 -22.95 -7.12
N PHE A 236 -3.36 -22.96 -5.91
CA PHE A 236 -3.51 -24.07 -4.97
C PHE A 236 -4.97 -24.27 -4.57
N LEU A 237 -5.67 -23.18 -4.23
CA LEU A 237 -7.08 -23.20 -3.86
C LEU A 237 -7.99 -23.53 -5.05
N SER A 238 -7.52 -23.42 -6.30
CA SER A 238 -8.37 -23.62 -7.48
C SER A 238 -8.84 -25.06 -7.66
N GLN A 239 -8.12 -26.01 -7.08
CA GLN A 239 -8.43 -27.45 -7.11
C GLN A 239 -9.43 -27.87 -6.02
N LEU A 240 -9.70 -26.99 -5.06
CA LEU A 240 -10.55 -27.32 -3.92
C LEU A 240 -12.02 -26.97 -4.20
N PRO A 241 -12.93 -27.96 -4.17
CA PRO A 241 -14.34 -27.72 -4.49
C PRO A 241 -15.07 -26.98 -3.36
N SER A 242 -14.72 -27.26 -2.11
CA SER A 242 -15.38 -26.70 -0.93
C SER A 242 -14.89 -25.29 -0.63
N MET A 243 -15.83 -24.35 -0.62
CA MET A 243 -15.58 -22.96 -0.28
C MET A 243 -15.12 -22.78 1.18
N ILE A 244 -15.66 -23.58 2.09
CA ILE A 244 -15.32 -23.55 3.51
C ILE A 244 -13.86 -23.97 3.70
N VAL A 245 -13.44 -25.03 3.02
CA VAL A 245 -12.05 -25.52 3.06
C VAL A 245 -11.09 -24.47 2.49
N ARG A 246 -11.44 -23.83 1.36
CA ARG A 246 -10.61 -22.76 0.80
C ARG A 246 -10.39 -21.60 1.78
N ARG A 247 -11.43 -21.19 2.49
CA ARG A 247 -11.37 -20.12 3.50
C ARG A 247 -10.53 -20.51 4.70
N PHE A 248 -10.74 -21.71 5.22
CA PHE A 248 -9.96 -22.23 6.32
C PHE A 248 -8.47 -22.25 5.98
N LEU A 249 -8.12 -22.75 4.79
CA LEU A 249 -6.74 -22.77 4.33
C LEU A 249 -6.16 -21.36 4.13
N ALA A 250 -6.93 -20.41 3.56
CA ALA A 250 -6.47 -19.03 3.44
C ALA A 250 -6.18 -18.39 4.81
N ILE A 251 -7.03 -18.64 5.81
CA ILE A 251 -6.81 -18.18 7.19
C ILE A 251 -5.59 -18.87 7.81
N ALA A 252 -5.44 -20.18 7.60
CA ALA A 252 -4.29 -20.94 8.07
C ALA A 252 -2.98 -20.42 7.47
N LEU A 253 -2.97 -20.02 6.19
CA LEU A 253 -1.80 -19.40 5.55
C LEU A 253 -1.46 -18.04 6.15
N VAL A 254 -2.44 -17.22 6.52
CA VAL A 254 -2.22 -15.96 7.25
C VAL A 254 -1.59 -16.21 8.61
N ILE A 255 -2.13 -17.17 9.38
CA ILE A 255 -1.60 -17.52 10.70
C ILE A 255 -0.18 -18.06 10.57
N HIS A 256 0.05 -18.97 9.63
CA HIS A 256 1.37 -19.52 9.34
C HIS A 256 2.37 -18.42 8.96
N GLY A 257 1.97 -17.49 8.09
CA GLY A 257 2.82 -16.36 7.70
C GLY A 257 3.24 -15.51 8.90
N PHE A 258 2.31 -15.15 9.78
CA PHE A 258 2.66 -14.41 11.01
C PHE A 258 3.56 -15.21 11.97
N VAL A 259 3.34 -16.52 12.12
CA VAL A 259 4.20 -17.39 12.94
C VAL A 259 5.63 -17.48 12.39
N LYS A 260 5.78 -17.37 11.06
CA LYS A 260 7.08 -17.37 10.37
C LYS A 260 7.66 -15.98 10.14
N ASP A 261 7.05 -14.95 10.69
CA ASP A 261 7.40 -13.54 10.45
C ASP A 261 7.36 -13.11 8.97
N ASP A 262 6.62 -13.86 8.14
CA ASP A 262 6.28 -13.48 6.77
C ASP A 262 5.02 -12.61 6.76
N TRP A 263 5.14 -11.44 7.37
CA TRP A 263 4.07 -10.46 7.43
C TRP A 263 3.65 -10.00 6.03
N ILE A 264 4.54 -9.99 5.04
CA ILE A 264 4.24 -9.63 3.65
C ILE A 264 3.20 -10.58 3.05
N ALA A 265 3.46 -11.89 3.10
CA ALA A 265 2.52 -12.89 2.60
C ALA A 265 1.19 -12.84 3.36
N SER A 266 1.23 -12.62 4.68
CA SER A 266 0.04 -12.50 5.52
C SER A 266 -0.84 -11.32 5.11
N GLN A 267 -0.27 -10.12 4.93
CA GLN A 267 -1.05 -8.93 4.52
C GLN A 267 -1.71 -9.11 3.16
N PHE A 268 -0.95 -9.62 2.18
CA PHE A 268 -1.49 -9.91 0.84
C PHE A 268 -2.61 -10.97 0.89
N THR A 269 -2.45 -12.02 1.69
CA THR A 269 -3.46 -13.07 1.85
C THR A 269 -4.69 -12.55 2.60
N MET A 270 -4.53 -11.68 3.60
CA MET A 270 -5.66 -10.99 4.24
C MET A 270 -6.44 -10.14 3.23
N GLY A 271 -5.75 -9.42 2.36
CA GLY A 271 -6.37 -8.71 1.23
C GLY A 271 -7.21 -9.61 0.34
N MET A 272 -6.67 -10.80 0.01
CA MET A 272 -7.38 -11.83 -0.74
C MET A 272 -8.62 -12.35 0.00
N ILE A 273 -8.55 -12.57 1.31
CA ILE A 273 -9.72 -12.97 2.13
C ILE A 273 -10.81 -11.88 2.09
N PHE A 274 -10.44 -10.60 2.18
CA PHE A 274 -11.40 -9.50 2.03
C PHE A 274 -12.04 -9.46 0.64
N ALA A 275 -11.29 -9.74 -0.42
CA ALA A 275 -11.84 -9.86 -1.77
C ALA A 275 -12.84 -11.02 -1.87
N ASP A 276 -12.52 -12.18 -1.29
CA ASP A 276 -13.43 -13.33 -1.24
C ASP A 276 -14.72 -13.02 -0.47
N TYR A 277 -14.60 -12.35 0.69
CA TYR A 277 -15.73 -11.89 1.49
C TYR A 277 -16.62 -10.91 0.72
N GLN A 278 -16.03 -9.94 0.02
CA GLN A 278 -16.78 -8.97 -0.77
C GLN A 278 -17.54 -9.64 -1.92
N LEU A 279 -16.94 -10.63 -2.59
CA LEU A 279 -17.60 -11.41 -3.63
C LEU A 279 -18.79 -12.19 -3.09
N GLU A 280 -18.64 -12.88 -1.95
CA GLU A 280 -19.77 -13.56 -1.30
C GLU A 280 -20.89 -12.61 -0.94
N ARG A 281 -20.57 -11.44 -0.37
CA ARG A 281 -21.58 -10.43 -0.05
C ARG A 281 -22.33 -9.94 -1.28
N ARG A 282 -21.62 -9.76 -2.39
CA ARG A 282 -22.23 -9.37 -3.66
C ARG A 282 -23.15 -10.46 -4.18
N ASP A 283 -22.71 -11.72 -4.16
CA ASP A 283 -23.51 -12.88 -4.59
C ASP A 283 -24.78 -13.01 -3.73
N ALA A 284 -24.64 -12.87 -2.41
CA ALA A 284 -25.75 -12.90 -1.45
C ALA A 284 -26.76 -11.76 -1.69
N LEU A 285 -26.28 -10.52 -1.89
CA LEU A 285 -27.13 -9.37 -2.19
C LEU A 285 -27.86 -9.51 -3.53
N GLN A 286 -27.22 -10.08 -4.55
CA GLN A 286 -27.88 -10.34 -5.84
C GLN A 286 -28.97 -11.41 -5.72
N SER A 287 -28.69 -12.46 -4.94
CA SER A 287 -29.65 -13.53 -4.66
C SER A 287 -30.84 -13.03 -3.83
N GLN A 288 -30.58 -12.15 -2.86
CA GLN A 288 -31.58 -11.52 -2.00
C GLN A 288 -32.32 -10.36 -2.64
N SER A 289 -31.79 -9.66 -3.66
CA SER A 289 -32.56 -8.62 -4.36
C SER A 289 -33.84 -9.14 -5.02
N LYS A 290 -33.97 -10.48 -5.14
CA LYS A 290 -35.18 -11.17 -5.58
C LYS A 290 -36.19 -11.47 -4.46
N ASP A 291 -35.81 -11.34 -3.18
CA ASP A 291 -36.67 -11.57 -2.01
C ASP A 291 -36.52 -10.41 -0.99
N SER A 292 -37.63 -9.73 -0.71
CA SER A 292 -37.76 -8.44 -0.02
C SER A 292 -36.81 -8.09 1.15
N SER A 293 -36.36 -6.83 1.13
CA SER A 293 -35.83 -5.92 2.16
C SER A 293 -35.23 -6.47 3.47
N HIS A 294 -33.90 -6.40 3.58
CA HIS A 294 -33.20 -6.44 4.88
C HIS A 294 -32.95 -5.04 5.44
N LYS A 295 -33.24 -4.86 6.73
CA LYS A 295 -32.69 -3.75 7.52
C LYS A 295 -31.19 -3.97 7.72
N PRO A 296 -30.31 -2.97 7.51
CA PRO A 296 -28.90 -3.12 7.83
C PRO A 296 -28.74 -3.35 9.33
N LEU A 297 -28.09 -4.45 9.72
CA LEU A 297 -27.76 -4.72 11.12
C LEU A 297 -26.84 -3.61 11.63
N ARG A 298 -27.38 -2.70 12.44
CA ARG A 298 -26.63 -1.60 13.10
C ARG A 298 -25.39 -2.10 13.85
N PHE A 299 -25.48 -3.30 14.43
CA PHE A 299 -24.37 -3.98 15.08
C PHE A 299 -23.15 -4.18 14.16
N ARG A 300 -23.38 -4.57 12.90
CA ARG A 300 -22.30 -4.80 11.94
C ARG A 300 -21.56 -3.50 11.64
N ALA A 301 -22.30 -2.42 11.37
CA ALA A 301 -21.68 -1.11 11.11
C ALA A 301 -20.84 -0.66 12.32
N TRP A 302 -21.42 -0.77 13.52
CA TRP A 302 -20.73 -0.44 14.77
C TRP A 302 -19.46 -1.27 14.99
N PHE A 303 -19.52 -2.59 14.78
CA PHE A 303 -18.36 -3.48 14.90
C PHE A 303 -17.22 -3.08 13.95
N HIS A 304 -17.53 -2.81 12.68
CA HIS A 304 -16.50 -2.37 11.72
C HIS A 304 -15.95 -0.98 12.06
N SER A 305 -16.78 -0.08 12.59
CA SER A 305 -16.32 1.23 13.07
C SER A 305 -15.38 1.10 14.27
N LEU A 306 -15.66 0.19 15.22
CA LEU A 306 -14.75 -0.09 16.32
C LEU A 306 -13.44 -0.73 15.85
N LEU A 307 -13.52 -1.71 14.94
CA LEU A 307 -12.34 -2.35 14.38
C LEU A 307 -11.46 -1.33 13.63
N PHE A 308 -12.10 -0.42 12.87
CA PHE A 308 -11.41 0.68 12.22
C PHE A 308 -10.77 1.63 13.23
N ALA A 309 -11.51 2.07 14.26
CA ALA A 309 -10.98 2.99 15.27
C ALA A 309 -9.79 2.37 16.03
N PHE A 310 -9.88 1.09 16.38
CA PHE A 310 -8.80 0.35 17.01
C PHE A 310 -7.58 0.18 16.09
N GLY A 311 -7.80 -0.22 14.83
CA GLY A 311 -6.72 -0.36 13.85
C GLY A 311 -6.06 0.98 13.51
N PHE A 312 -6.84 2.05 13.40
CA PHE A 312 -6.35 3.41 13.19
C PHE A 312 -5.55 3.89 14.41
N TYR A 313 -6.02 3.63 15.62
CA TYR A 313 -5.23 3.88 16.83
C TYR A 313 -3.91 3.10 16.81
N LEU A 314 -3.92 1.79 16.49
CA LEU A 314 -2.70 0.98 16.41
C LEU A 314 -1.75 1.40 15.30
N SER A 315 -2.25 1.98 14.20
CA SER A 315 -1.39 2.48 13.13
C SER A 315 -0.44 3.57 13.63
N GLY A 316 -0.86 4.36 14.63
CA GLY A 316 -0.03 5.37 15.29
C GLY A 316 1.02 4.79 16.26
N LEU A 317 1.19 3.47 16.33
CA LEU A 317 2.22 2.85 17.17
C LEU A 317 3.60 3.24 16.63
N PRO A 318 4.45 3.94 17.41
CA PRO A 318 5.79 4.26 16.99
C PRO A 318 6.68 3.01 17.00
N GLY A 319 7.78 3.09 16.25
CA GLY A 319 8.87 2.12 16.35
C GLY A 319 9.43 2.00 17.77
N SER A 320 10.31 1.03 17.97
CA SER A 320 10.94 0.76 19.26
C SER A 320 12.41 1.17 19.26
N THR A 321 12.81 2.03 20.20
CA THR A 321 14.22 2.15 20.60
C THR A 321 14.46 1.23 21.79
N HIS A 322 15.47 0.38 21.71
CA HIS A 322 15.90 -0.40 22.85
C HIS A 322 16.77 0.48 23.76
N VAL A 323 16.34 0.66 25.01
CA VAL A 323 17.13 1.30 26.07
C VAL A 323 18.06 0.27 26.70
N SER A 324 17.60 -0.99 26.76
CA SER A 324 18.39 -2.15 27.16
C SER A 324 17.96 -3.38 26.33
N ASP A 325 18.57 -4.54 26.57
CA ASP A 325 18.23 -5.78 25.89
C ASP A 325 16.75 -6.20 26.05
N THR A 326 16.10 -5.76 27.12
CA THR A 326 14.72 -6.11 27.47
C THR A 326 13.78 -4.92 27.53
N GLU A 327 14.30 -3.70 27.67
CA GLU A 327 13.50 -2.49 27.82
C GLU A 327 13.47 -1.66 26.54
N VAL A 328 12.25 -1.35 26.12
CA VAL A 328 12.00 -0.39 25.04
C VAL A 328 11.69 0.97 25.68
N ALA A 329 12.19 2.01 25.03
CA ALA A 329 11.75 3.39 25.09
C ALA A 329 10.28 3.57 25.52
N PRO A 330 9.95 4.58 26.36
CA PRO A 330 8.57 5.01 26.53
C PRO A 330 7.93 5.30 25.16
N ARG A 331 6.74 4.78 24.92
CA ARG A 331 5.96 5.05 23.71
C ARG A 331 4.67 5.74 24.13
N PRO A 332 4.62 7.08 24.14
CA PRO A 332 3.47 7.81 24.67
C PRO A 332 2.18 7.32 24.02
N PHE A 333 1.16 7.05 24.85
CA PHE A 333 -0.15 6.48 24.53
C PHE A 333 -0.18 4.99 24.18
N PHE A 334 0.96 4.29 24.14
CA PHE A 334 1.07 2.85 23.83
C PHE A 334 1.84 2.07 24.91
N GLU A 335 1.92 2.60 26.12
CA GLU A 335 2.64 2.01 27.26
C GLU A 335 2.06 0.64 27.65
N TRP A 336 0.77 0.43 27.41
CA TRP A 336 0.08 -0.83 27.64
C TRP A 336 0.40 -1.91 26.61
N LEU A 337 0.81 -1.52 25.40
CA LEU A 337 1.14 -2.46 24.33
C LEU A 337 2.55 -2.98 24.60
N ALA A 338 2.61 -4.08 25.35
CA ALA A 338 3.77 -4.79 25.89
C ALA A 338 5.16 -4.25 25.46
N GLN A 339 5.94 -3.80 26.46
CA GLN A 339 7.39 -4.02 26.42
C GLN A 339 7.62 -5.50 26.08
N PRO A 340 8.59 -5.83 25.22
CA PRO A 340 8.61 -7.09 24.48
C PRO A 340 8.32 -8.28 25.38
N LEU A 341 7.53 -9.24 24.87
CA LEU A 341 7.12 -10.50 25.51
C LEU A 341 8.31 -11.44 25.81
N THR A 342 9.51 -10.92 26.05
CA THR A 342 10.71 -11.64 26.46
C THR A 342 10.44 -12.55 27.66
N LYS A 343 9.53 -12.14 28.57
CA LYS A 343 9.10 -12.95 29.72
C LYS A 343 8.31 -14.21 29.36
N VAL A 344 7.76 -14.31 28.14
CA VAL A 344 6.90 -15.43 27.69
C VAL A 344 7.68 -16.45 26.84
N GLY A 345 8.96 -16.20 26.55
CA GLY A 345 9.84 -17.17 25.86
C GLY A 345 9.50 -17.44 24.39
N LEU A 346 8.60 -16.66 23.78
CA LEU A 346 8.16 -16.83 22.38
C LEU A 346 9.14 -16.24 21.36
N TYR A 347 10.14 -15.48 21.81
CA TYR A 347 11.20 -14.92 20.97
C TYR A 347 12.55 -15.24 21.62
N SER A 348 13.35 -16.13 21.04
CA SER A 348 14.77 -16.24 21.38
C SER A 348 15.54 -15.25 20.50
N LYS A 349 16.42 -14.49 21.15
CA LYS A 349 17.41 -13.65 20.48
C LYS A 349 18.60 -14.59 20.20
N ASP A 350 18.53 -15.40 19.16
CA ASP A 350 19.76 -16.05 18.70
C ASP A 350 20.65 -14.95 18.06
N PRO A 351 21.95 -14.93 18.39
CA PRO A 351 22.86 -13.81 18.14
C PRO A 351 23.15 -13.52 16.67
#